data_AF-A0A8T9QDG7-F1
#
_entry.id   AF-A0A8T9QDG7-F1
#
_cell.length_a   1.000
_cell.length_b   1.000
_cell.length_c   1.000
_cell.angle_alpha   90.00
_cell.angle_beta   90.00
_cell.angle_gamma   90.00
#
_symmetry.space_group_name_H-M   'P 1'
#
loop_
_entity.id
_entity.type
_entity.pdbx_description
1 polymer ?
#
loop_
_entity_poly.entity_id
_entity_poly.type
_entity_poly.pdbx_seq_one_letter_code
_entity_poly.pdbx_strand_id
1 'polypeptide(L)'
;MVLTRSIGEEVPKTAATTLFNRWKIGDREKNNGLLMLLVDDQHRVEFETGYGLEADVPDVVCFRIQQRYMVPYLREGSTTRPCARAWPP
;
A
#
# COMPACT_ATOMS: atom_id res chain seq x y z
N MET A 1 -1.46 5.32 -4.44
CA MET A 1 -1.91 4.89 -3.11
C MET A 1 -3.42 4.74 -3.13
N VAL A 2 -3.92 3.58 -2.72
CA VAL A 2 -5.36 3.28 -2.63
C VAL A 2 -5.71 3.11 -1.17
N LEU A 3 -6.77 3.80 -0.76
CA LEU A 3 -7.28 3.78 0.60
C LEU A 3 -8.70 3.23 0.54
N THR A 4 -8.91 2.07 1.15
CA THR A 4 -10.24 1.48 1.25
C THR A 4 -10.62 1.31 2.70
N ARG A 5 -11.91 1.54 3.00
CA ARG A 5 -12.44 1.35 4.35
C ARG A 5 -12.46 -0.13 4.74
N SER A 6 -12.84 -1.00 3.82
CA SER A 6 -12.91 -2.44 4.04
C SER A 6 -12.75 -3.19 2.73
N ILE A 7 -12.20 -4.40 2.82
CA ILE A 7 -12.16 -5.40 1.75
C ILE A 7 -13.01 -6.64 2.12
N GLY A 8 -13.85 -6.53 3.16
CA GLY A 8 -14.56 -7.67 3.74
C GLY A 8 -13.60 -8.65 4.41
N GLU A 9 -13.86 -9.95 4.23
CA GLU A 9 -13.04 -11.05 4.76
C GLU A 9 -11.87 -11.43 3.83
N GLU A 10 -11.65 -10.66 2.76
CA GLU A 10 -10.58 -10.95 1.81
C GLU A 10 -9.20 -10.69 2.42
N VAL A 11 -8.21 -11.46 1.97
CA VAL A 11 -6.82 -11.28 2.39
C VAL A 11 -6.26 -10.03 1.69
N PRO A 12 -5.72 -9.03 2.43
CA PRO A 12 -5.20 -7.79 1.84
C PRO A 12 -4.20 -8.01 0.70
N LYS A 13 -3.37 -9.04 0.81
CA LYS A 13 -2.45 -9.47 -0.24
C LYS A 13 -3.16 -9.83 -1.54
N THR A 14 -4.13 -10.73 -1.47
CA THR A 14 -4.92 -11.16 -2.64
C THR A 14 -5.66 -9.98 -3.28
N ALA A 15 -6.25 -9.11 -2.46
CA ALA A 15 -6.93 -7.91 -2.92
C ALA A 15 -5.95 -6.95 -3.63
N ALA A 16 -4.77 -6.72 -3.05
CA ALA A 16 -3.72 -5.89 -3.65
C ALA A 16 -3.21 -6.47 -4.97
N THR A 17 -2.88 -7.76 -5.03
CA THR A 17 -2.42 -8.42 -6.27
C THR A 17 -3.51 -8.34 -7.37
N THR A 18 -4.77 -8.56 -7.01
CA THR A 18 -5.90 -8.49 -7.95
C THR A 18 -6.09 -7.07 -8.49
N LEU A 19 -6.02 -6.06 -7.62
CA LEU A 19 -6.09 -4.65 -8.02
C LEU A 19 -4.90 -4.25 -8.90
N PHE A 20 -3.69 -4.67 -8.54
CA PHE A 20 -2.46 -4.41 -9.29
C PHE A 20 -2.57 -4.93 -10.73
N ASN A 21 -3.02 -6.17 -10.88
CA ASN A 21 -3.22 -6.81 -12.19
C ASN A 21 -4.38 -6.18 -12.97
N ARG A 22 -5.51 -5.90 -12.31
CA ARG A 22 -6.70 -5.31 -12.94
C ARG A 22 -6.41 -3.92 -13.50
N TRP A 23 -5.71 -3.08 -12.74
CA TRP A 23 -5.39 -1.72 -13.15
C TRP A 23 -4.13 -1.63 -14.01
N LYS A 24 -3.40 -2.74 -14.20
CA LYS A 24 -2.15 -2.79 -14.95
C LYS A 24 -1.20 -1.70 -14.47
N ILE A 25 -0.96 -1.67 -13.16
CA ILE A 25 -0.19 -0.61 -12.51
C ILE A 25 1.26 -0.71 -12.94
N GLY A 26 1.80 0.41 -13.43
CA GLY A 26 3.16 0.49 -13.96
C GLY A 26 3.24 0.25 -15.46
N ASP A 27 4.45 0.35 -15.98
CA ASP A 27 4.75 0.08 -17.37
C ASP A 27 4.89 -1.43 -17.62
N ARG A 28 4.31 -1.95 -18.70
CA ARG A 28 4.31 -3.39 -19.01
C ARG A 28 5.71 -3.92 -19.34
N GLU A 29 6.57 -3.08 -19.90
CA GLU A 29 7.93 -3.45 -20.27
C GLU A 29 8.87 -3.26 -19.07
N LYS A 30 8.72 -2.15 -18.34
CA LYS A 30 9.60 -1.82 -17.21
C LYS A 30 9.18 -2.44 -15.88
N ASN A 31 7.97 -2.97 -15.77
CA ASN A 31 7.40 -3.58 -14.56
C ASN A 31 7.65 -2.74 -13.29
N ASN A 32 7.49 -1.42 -13.41
CA ASN A 32 7.84 -0.45 -12.37
C ASN A 32 6.62 0.04 -11.57
N GLY A 33 5.58 -0.79 -11.48
CA GLY A 33 4.36 -0.45 -10.76
C GLY A 33 4.54 -0.49 -9.24
N LEU A 34 3.90 0.43 -8.52
CA LEU A 34 3.77 0.40 -7.07
C LEU A 34 2.32 0.62 -6.68
N LEU A 35 1.75 -0.36 -5.99
CA LEU A 35 0.47 -0.26 -5.32
C LEU A 35 0.69 -0.33 -3.81
N MET A 36 0.03 0.59 -3.12
CA MET A 36 -0.10 0.58 -1.67
C MET A 36 -1.59 0.53 -1.39
N LEU A 37 -2.04 -0.52 -0.70
CA LEU A 37 -3.42 -0.73 -0.28
C LEU A 37 -3.49 -0.60 1.24
N LEU A 38 -4.18 0.44 1.73
CA LEU A 38 -4.49 0.59 3.14
C LEU A 38 -5.96 0.17 3.38
N VAL A 39 -6.14 -0.82 4.25
CA VAL A 39 -7.43 -1.32 4.72
C VAL A 39 -7.65 -0.81 6.14
N ASP A 40 -8.56 0.15 6.28
CA ASP A 40 -8.84 0.84 7.55
C ASP A 40 -9.38 -0.15 8.61
N ASP A 41 -10.39 -0.94 8.26
CA ASP A 41 -11.03 -1.92 9.15
C ASP A 41 -10.06 -2.96 9.73
N GLN A 42 -9.16 -3.48 8.90
CA GLN A 42 -8.15 -4.45 9.32
C GLN A 42 -6.89 -3.78 9.90
N HIS A 43 -6.85 -2.45 9.92
CA HIS A 43 -5.67 -1.63 10.24
C HIS A 43 -4.39 -2.16 9.58
N ARG A 44 -4.51 -2.60 8.32
CA ARG A 44 -3.45 -3.31 7.62
C ARG A 44 -3.13 -2.61 6.32
N VAL A 45 -1.84 -2.55 6.04
CA VAL A 45 -1.32 -2.00 4.81
C VAL A 45 -0.64 -3.13 4.06
N GLU A 46 -0.88 -3.18 2.76
CA GLU A 46 -0.25 -4.10 1.85
C GLU A 46 0.44 -3.33 0.74
N PHE A 47 1.62 -3.79 0.34
CA PHE A 47 2.38 -3.24 -0.77
C PHE A 47 2.49 -4.30 -1.86
N GLU A 48 2.27 -3.89 -3.09
CA GLU A 48 2.51 -4.70 -4.28
C GLU A 48 3.39 -3.91 -5.23
N THR A 49 4.58 -4.43 -5.49
CA THR A 49 5.59 -3.82 -6.36
C THR A 49 5.86 -4.71 -7.55
N GLY A 50 5.95 -4.11 -8.72
CA GLY A 50 6.47 -4.79 -9.90
C GLY A 50 7.97 -5.05 -9.78
N TYR A 51 8.43 -6.13 -10.41
CA TYR A 51 9.82 -6.60 -10.36
C TYR A 51 10.86 -5.54 -10.76
N GLY A 52 10.52 -4.65 -11.70
CA GLY A 52 11.43 -3.59 -12.13
C GLY A 52 11.60 -2.46 -11.11
N LEU A 53 10.66 -2.32 -10.17
CA LEU A 53 10.76 -1.35 -9.08
C LEU A 53 11.43 -1.94 -7.83
N GLU A 54 11.55 -3.27 -7.72
CA GLU A 54 12.15 -3.94 -6.55
C GLU A 54 13.65 -3.58 -6.39
N ALA A 55 14.32 -3.26 -7.50
CA ALA A 55 15.71 -2.79 -7.52
C ALA A 55 15.88 -1.37 -6.96
N ASP A 56 14.91 -0.48 -7.22
CA ASP A 56 14.95 0.92 -6.78
C ASP A 56 14.29 1.13 -5.41
N VAL A 57 13.21 0.39 -5.14
CA VAL A 57 12.40 0.45 -3.94
C VAL A 57 12.22 -0.98 -3.41
N PRO A 58 13.22 -1.51 -2.69
CA PRO A 58 13.12 -2.85 -2.14
C PRO A 58 12.03 -2.92 -1.07
N ASP A 59 11.36 -4.07 -0.98
CA ASP A 59 10.24 -4.34 -0.09
C ASP A 59 10.52 -3.94 1.38
N VAL A 60 11.78 -4.08 1.81
CA VAL A 60 12.25 -3.67 3.14
C VAL A 60 12.06 -2.17 3.43
N VAL A 61 12.21 -1.30 2.42
CA VAL A 61 12.01 0.14 2.56
C VAL A 61 10.53 0.46 2.71
N CYS A 62 9.68 -0.17 1.89
CA CYS A 62 8.22 -0.09 2.00
C CYS A 62 7.75 -0.56 3.38
N PHE A 63 8.22 -1.72 3.84
CA PHE A 63 7.91 -2.26 5.15
C PHE A 63 8.36 -1.31 6.28
N ARG A 64 9.55 -0.71 6.15
CA ARG A 64 10.07 0.24 7.15
C ARG A 64 9.25 1.54 7.20
N ILE A 65 8.77 2.02 6.05
CA ILE A 65 7.86 3.17 5.98
C ILE A 65 6.52 2.81 6.64
N GLN A 66 5.98 1.64 6.33
CA GLN A 66 4.74 1.13 6.92
C GLN A 66 4.81 1.07 8.45
N GLN A 67 5.84 0.43 8.98
CA GLN A 67 6.02 0.25 10.42
C GLN A 67 6.26 1.59 11.14
N ARG A 68 7.01 2.51 10.51
CA ARG A 68 7.41 3.77 11.15
C ARG A 68 6.37 4.89 11.03
N TYR A 69 5.58 4.90 9.96
CA TYR A 69 4.65 6.00 9.66
C TYR A 69 3.19 5.58 9.55
N MET A 70 2.85 4.30 9.43
CA MET A 70 1.43 3.89 9.28
C MET A 70 0.93 3.23 10.57
N VAL A 71 1.70 2.31 11.16
CA VAL A 71 1.37 1.66 12.44
C VAL A 71 1.09 2.66 13.58
N PRO A 72 1.87 3.72 13.82
CA PRO A 72 1.56 4.67 14.89
C PRO A 72 0.24 5.40 14.68
N TYR A 73 -0.12 5.75 13.43
CA TYR A 73 -1.38 6.44 13.12
C TYR A 73 -2.60 5.52 13.25
N LEU A 74 -2.42 4.23 12.94
CA LEU A 74 -3.44 3.19 13.14
C LEU A 74 -3.67 2.91 14.63
N ARG A 75 -2.62 2.99 15.46
CA ARG A 75 -2.71 2.85 16.92
C ARG A 75 -3.34 4.05 17.62
N GLU A 76 -3.26 5.24 17.02
CA GLU A 76 -3.77 6.49 17.63
C GLU A 76 -5.28 6.72 17.39
N GLY A 77 -6.01 5.74 16.83
CA GLY A 77 -7.48 5.76 16.73
C GLY A 77 -8.05 6.95 15.93
N SER A 78 -7.21 7.61 15.14
CA SER A 78 -7.57 8.84 14.44
C SER A 78 -8.06 8.53 13.03
N THR A 79 -9.25 7.91 12.93
CA THR A 79 -10.02 7.62 11.71
C THR A 79 -10.42 8.88 10.90
N THR A 80 -9.78 10.04 11.08
CA THR A 80 -10.19 11.29 10.44
C THR A 80 -9.02 12.18 10.05
N ARG A 81 -8.02 11.65 9.34
CA ARG A 81 -7.20 12.48 8.44
C ARG A 81 -6.84 11.68 7.18
N PRO A 82 -7.17 12.15 5.96
CA PRO A 82 -6.79 11.44 4.75
C PRO A 82 -5.26 11.37 4.69
N CYS A 83 -4.72 10.17 4.47
CA CYS A 83 -3.30 9.88 4.33
C CYS A 83 -2.55 10.74 3.28
N ALA A 84 -3.24 11.60 2.53
CA ALA A 84 -2.67 12.54 1.58
C ALA A 84 -1.72 13.60 2.17
N ARG A 85 -1.68 13.81 3.50
CA ARG A 85 -0.83 14.83 4.14
C ARG A 85 0.46 14.29 4.77
N ALA A 86 0.68 12.98 4.77
CA ALA A 86 1.84 12.36 5.44
C ALA A 86 3.08 12.20 4.54
N TRP A 87 3.00 12.54 3.25
CA TRP A 87 4.14 12.53 2.35
C TRP A 87 4.75 13.95 2.27
N PRO A 88 6.02 14.17 2.67
CA PRO A 88 6.69 15.44 2.41
C PRO A 88 6.88 15.62 0.89
N PRO A 89 6.94 16.87 0.37
CA PRO A 89 7.22 17.11 -1.05
C PRO A 89 8.53 16.47 -1.51
#